data_AF-A0A2T2U507-F1
#
_entry.id   AF-A0A2T2U507-F1
#
_cell.length_a   1.000
_cell.length_b   1.000
_cell.length_c   1.000
_cell.angle_alpha   90.00
_cell.angle_beta   90.00
_cell.angle_gamma   90.00
#
_symmetry.space_group_name_H-M   'P 1'
#
loop_
_entity.id
_entity.type
_entity.pdbx_description
1 polymer ?
#
loop_
_entity_poly.entity_id
_entity_poly.type
_entity_poly.pdbx_seq_one_letter_code
_entity_poly.pdbx_strand_id
1 'polypeptide(L)'
;MPDEQVLVVGGGLAGLAIGRELARAGRSVCILDRGSVDYRAEGTLLVADDRDSAEALRRRFEFQRENDLDVEWLTGAEALDIEPFLAPRLSAAVWSPGDHQVDNRRFVEALRASFEQRGGTLRESTTVREVLPDETRPAVITEEGERLQADTVVVAAGAWTEKIGGLGDAAPPVRPVKGQMIELRIERPFALEHVVRGPDAYLAPKSDGRLLIGATSEEQGFDTDVTAGGLYDLLEGAWEVVPGIYDLPVTDSWAGLRPASRDHKPLLGQAAPGIFLATGQFRHGVLLTPVIAQEMARLLLEGTASDWLAPFAPHRFSGIEM
;
A
#
# COMPACT_ATOMS: atom_id res chain seq x y z
N MET A 1 -28.08 1.97 29.57
CA MET A 1 -26.82 1.26 29.77
C MET A 1 -25.75 2.11 29.10
N PRO A 2 -24.77 2.67 29.83
CA PRO A 2 -23.70 3.42 29.18
C PRO A 2 -22.87 2.45 28.32
N ASP A 3 -22.60 2.89 27.09
CA ASP A 3 -21.77 2.26 26.05
C ASP A 3 -20.96 1.03 26.48
N GLU A 4 -21.42 -0.17 26.10
CA GLU A 4 -20.60 -1.38 26.19
C GLU A 4 -19.46 -1.31 25.18
N GLN A 5 -18.41 -0.58 25.54
CA GLN A 5 -17.17 -0.45 24.82
C GLN A 5 -16.44 -1.81 24.81
N VAL A 6 -16.27 -2.42 23.65
CA VAL A 6 -15.48 -3.64 23.48
C VAL A 6 -14.00 -3.26 23.47
N LEU A 7 -13.23 -3.78 24.41
CA LEU A 7 -11.78 -3.58 24.45
C LEU A 7 -11.08 -4.74 23.72
N VAL A 8 -10.27 -4.41 22.72
CA VAL A 8 -9.42 -5.38 22.00
C VAL A 8 -7.97 -5.08 22.36
N VAL A 9 -7.26 -6.03 22.96
CA VAL A 9 -5.85 -5.85 23.33
C VAL A 9 -4.95 -6.35 22.19
N GLY A 10 -4.18 -5.42 21.61
CA GLY A 10 -3.31 -5.63 20.44
C GLY A 10 -3.97 -5.21 19.14
N GLY A 11 -3.50 -4.12 18.54
CA GLY A 11 -3.81 -3.60 17.21
C GLY A 11 -2.97 -4.21 16.08
N GLY A 12 -2.54 -5.46 16.25
CA GLY A 12 -2.10 -6.29 15.13
C GLY A 12 -3.27 -6.68 14.22
N LEU A 13 -2.97 -7.42 13.14
CA LEU A 13 -3.96 -7.84 12.14
C LEU A 13 -5.25 -8.40 12.74
N ALA A 14 -5.14 -9.34 13.68
CA ALA A 14 -6.31 -9.97 14.31
C ALA A 14 -7.16 -8.97 15.10
N GLY A 15 -6.54 -8.11 15.91
CA GLY A 15 -7.28 -7.14 16.71
C GLY A 15 -7.93 -6.04 15.86
N LEU A 16 -7.25 -5.58 14.80
CA LEU A 16 -7.82 -4.62 13.85
C LEU A 16 -8.98 -5.24 13.04
N ALA A 17 -8.85 -6.49 12.58
CA ALA A 17 -9.92 -7.18 11.86
C ALA A 17 -11.14 -7.41 12.75
N ILE A 18 -10.94 -7.92 13.97
CA ILE A 18 -12.00 -8.10 14.96
C ILE A 18 -12.65 -6.76 15.29
N GLY A 19 -11.85 -5.73 15.57
CA GLY A 19 -12.36 -4.41 15.91
C GLY A 19 -13.15 -3.77 14.78
N ARG A 20 -12.72 -3.94 13.52
CA ARG A 20 -13.46 -3.48 12.35
C ARG A 20 -14.82 -4.16 12.24
N GLU A 21 -14.89 -5.49 12.30
CA GLU A 21 -16.16 -6.20 12.15
C GLU A 21 -17.13 -5.87 13.30
N LEU A 22 -16.62 -5.73 14.52
CA LEU A 22 -17.40 -5.26 15.67
C LEU A 22 -17.91 -3.83 15.48
N ALA A 23 -17.08 -2.92 14.99
CA ALA A 23 -17.46 -1.54 14.69
C ALA A 23 -18.52 -1.47 13.58
N ARG A 24 -18.38 -2.26 12.51
CA ARG A 24 -19.39 -2.37 11.43
C ARG A 24 -20.73 -2.88 11.95
N ALA A 25 -20.72 -3.72 12.99
CA ALA A 25 -21.92 -4.18 13.67
C ALA A 25 -22.51 -3.16 14.67
N GLY A 26 -22.03 -1.91 14.67
CA GLY A 26 -22.53 -0.83 15.53
C GLY A 26 -22.02 -0.90 16.97
N ARG A 27 -20.98 -1.68 17.26
CA ARG A 27 -20.35 -1.72 18.60
C ARG A 27 -19.35 -0.58 18.74
N SER A 28 -19.35 0.07 19.90
CA SER A 28 -18.23 0.91 20.32
C SER A 28 -17.04 0.01 20.65
N VAL A 29 -15.91 0.18 19.96
CA VAL A 29 -14.70 -0.65 20.14
C VAL A 29 -13.50 0.24 20.41
N CYS A 30 -12.66 -0.12 21.39
CA CYS A 30 -11.37 0.50 21.63
C CYS A 30 -10.26 -0.55 21.56
N ILE A 31 -9.31 -0.34 20.67
CA ILE A 31 -8.16 -1.22 20.51
C ILE A 31 -6.98 -0.62 21.29
N LEU A 32 -6.42 -1.39 22.21
CA LEU A 32 -5.28 -1.02 23.03
C LEU A 32 -4.03 -1.71 22.48
N ASP A 33 -3.19 -1.00 21.74
CA ASP A 33 -1.87 -1.48 21.31
C ASP A 33 -0.74 -0.73 22.03
N ARG A 34 0.39 -1.41 22.23
CA ARG A 34 1.58 -0.83 22.85
C ARG A 34 2.44 -0.03 21.87
N GLY A 35 2.28 -0.26 20.58
CA GLY A 35 2.90 0.47 19.48
C GLY A 35 1.87 1.31 18.73
N SER A 36 2.38 2.24 17.92
CA SER A 36 1.54 3.02 17.01
C SER A 36 2.06 2.85 15.59
N VAL A 37 1.21 2.34 14.71
CA VAL A 37 1.44 2.31 13.25
C VAL A 37 0.97 3.61 12.59
N ASP A 38 0.65 4.62 13.38
CA ASP A 38 0.02 5.87 12.96
C ASP A 38 -1.25 5.64 12.13
N TYR A 39 -2.12 4.75 12.61
CA TYR A 39 -3.42 4.51 11.97
C TYR A 39 -4.31 5.72 12.16
N ARG A 40 -4.69 6.31 11.04
CA ARG A 40 -5.35 7.60 10.92
C ARG A 40 -6.61 7.42 10.09
N ALA A 41 -7.75 7.65 10.72
CA ALA A 41 -9.10 7.39 10.18
C ALA A 41 -9.85 8.69 9.86
N GLU A 42 -9.11 9.80 9.71
CA GLU A 42 -9.69 11.11 9.45
C GLU A 42 -10.35 11.17 8.07
N GLY A 43 -9.90 10.37 7.09
CA GLY A 43 -10.50 10.31 5.75
C GLY A 43 -9.60 10.87 4.65
N THR A 44 -10.10 10.82 3.41
CA THR A 44 -9.41 11.32 2.21
C THR A 44 -10.30 12.26 1.40
N LEU A 45 -9.75 13.40 0.99
CA LEU A 45 -10.32 14.30 -0.02
C LEU A 45 -9.63 14.04 -1.36
N LEU A 46 -10.40 13.59 -2.35
CA LEU A 46 -9.95 13.54 -3.73
C LEU A 46 -10.40 14.83 -4.41
N VAL A 47 -9.47 15.60 -4.95
CA VAL A 47 -9.75 16.95 -5.45
C VAL A 47 -9.50 17.06 -6.94
N ALA A 48 -10.25 17.95 -7.58
CA ALA A 48 -10.09 18.35 -8.97
C ALA A 48 -9.74 19.83 -9.04
N ASP A 49 -8.71 20.17 -9.79
CA ASP A 49 -8.15 21.52 -9.92
C ASP A 49 -8.57 22.23 -11.21
N ASP A 50 -9.17 21.49 -12.13
CA ASP A 50 -9.73 22.00 -13.38
C ASP A 50 -11.00 21.24 -13.79
N ARG A 51 -11.48 21.48 -15.01
CA ARG A 51 -12.70 20.84 -15.52
C ARG A 51 -12.47 19.37 -15.89
N ASP A 52 -11.34 19.05 -16.49
CA ASP A 52 -11.08 17.71 -17.04
C ASP A 52 -10.83 16.71 -15.91
N SER A 53 -10.09 17.14 -14.88
CA SER A 53 -9.91 16.41 -13.62
C SER A 53 -11.24 16.23 -12.88
N ALA A 54 -12.16 17.20 -12.92
CA ALA A 54 -13.50 17.05 -12.33
C ALA A 54 -14.34 16.00 -13.05
N GLU A 55 -14.29 15.93 -14.38
CA GLU A 55 -14.97 14.89 -15.16
C GLU A 55 -14.36 13.50 -14.91
N ALA A 56 -13.04 13.41 -14.71
CA ALA A 56 -12.39 12.17 -14.29
C ALA A 56 -12.78 11.74 -12.87
N LEU A 57 -12.83 12.70 -11.95
CA LEU A 57 -13.23 12.48 -10.56
C LEU A 57 -14.71 12.06 -10.47
N ARG A 58 -15.59 12.61 -11.31
CA ARG A 58 -17.01 12.21 -11.40
C ARG A 58 -17.17 10.74 -11.75
N ARG A 59 -16.47 10.26 -12.79
CA ARG A 59 -16.48 8.85 -13.19
C ARG A 59 -16.02 7.94 -12.06
N ARG A 60 -15.01 8.37 -11.29
CA ARG A 60 -14.54 7.63 -10.12
C ARG A 60 -15.58 7.60 -9.00
N PHE A 61 -16.21 8.73 -8.70
CA PHE A 61 -17.28 8.83 -7.71
C PHE A 61 -18.45 7.90 -8.03
N GLU A 62 -18.91 7.89 -9.28
CA GLU A 62 -19.98 7.02 -9.75
C GLU A 62 -19.61 5.55 -9.57
N PHE A 63 -18.41 5.15 -9.99
CA PHE A 63 -17.92 3.79 -9.78
C PHE A 63 -17.83 3.41 -8.28
N GLN A 64 -17.39 4.33 -7.41
CA GLN A 64 -17.35 4.08 -5.97
C GLN A 64 -18.75 3.87 -5.38
N ARG A 65 -19.74 4.67 -5.82
CA ARG A 65 -21.15 4.54 -5.41
C ARG A 65 -21.79 3.25 -5.90
N GLU A 66 -21.50 2.84 -7.14
CA GLU A 66 -21.95 1.55 -7.70
C GLU A 66 -21.41 0.34 -6.92
N ASN A 67 -20.30 0.52 -6.19
CA ASN A 67 -19.69 -0.51 -5.33
C ASN A 67 -20.02 -0.30 -3.83
N ASP A 68 -21.09 0.45 -3.53
CA ASP A 68 -21.59 0.70 -2.17
C ASP A 68 -20.54 1.31 -1.20
N LEU A 69 -19.55 2.04 -1.73
CA LEU A 69 -18.56 2.75 -0.92
C LEU A 69 -19.16 4.03 -0.38
N ASP A 70 -18.85 4.36 0.88
CA ASP A 70 -19.27 5.60 1.53
C ASP A 70 -18.43 6.79 1.05
N VAL A 71 -18.95 7.52 0.05
CA VAL A 71 -18.31 8.68 -0.56
C VAL A 71 -19.33 9.79 -0.83
N GLU A 72 -18.92 11.03 -0.68
CA GLU A 72 -19.77 12.21 -0.92
C GLU A 72 -19.15 13.10 -1.99
N TRP A 73 -19.97 13.60 -2.91
CA TRP A 73 -19.51 14.59 -3.88
C TRP A 73 -19.62 15.99 -3.29
N LEU A 74 -18.55 16.76 -3.37
CA LEU A 74 -18.46 18.12 -2.85
C LEU A 74 -18.12 19.13 -3.93
N THR A 75 -18.58 20.36 -3.74
CA THR A 75 -18.03 21.55 -4.40
C THR A 75 -16.67 21.91 -3.81
N GLY A 76 -15.88 22.73 -4.51
CA GLY A 76 -14.62 23.24 -3.97
C GLY A 76 -14.79 24.03 -2.66
N ALA A 77 -15.92 24.74 -2.50
CA ALA A 77 -16.23 25.49 -1.28
C ALA A 77 -16.48 24.56 -0.09
N GLU A 78 -17.28 23.50 -0.27
CA GLU A 78 -17.52 22.51 0.78
C GLU A 78 -16.24 21.74 1.14
N ALA A 79 -15.34 21.51 0.18
CA ALA A 79 -14.04 20.91 0.45
C ALA A 79 -13.15 21.82 1.33
N LEU A 80 -13.17 23.14 1.12
CA LEU A 80 -12.44 24.11 1.95
C LEU A 80 -12.99 24.19 3.37
N ASP A 81 -14.29 23.97 3.57
CA ASP A 81 -14.89 23.89 4.90
C ASP A 81 -14.35 22.69 5.70
N ILE A 82 -13.96 21.60 5.01
CA ILE A 82 -13.33 20.41 5.62
C ILE A 82 -11.82 20.61 5.79
N GLU A 83 -11.13 21.12 4.78
CA GLU A 83 -9.68 21.29 4.76
C GLU A 83 -9.29 22.70 4.30
N PRO A 84 -9.11 23.66 5.23
CA PRO A 84 -8.97 25.08 4.91
C PRO A 84 -7.72 25.47 4.10
N PHE A 85 -6.70 24.61 4.06
CA PHE A 85 -5.45 24.86 3.33
C PHE A 85 -5.50 24.44 1.86
N LEU A 86 -6.61 23.88 1.39
CA LEU A 86 -6.83 23.60 -0.03
C LEU A 86 -6.80 24.88 -0.88
N ALA A 87 -6.51 24.72 -2.17
CA ALA A 87 -6.55 25.82 -3.12
C ALA A 87 -8.00 26.34 -3.30
N PRO A 88 -8.25 27.66 -3.26
CA PRO A 88 -9.60 28.21 -3.47
C PRO A 88 -10.19 27.97 -4.86
N ARG A 89 -9.36 27.57 -5.82
CA ARG A 89 -9.74 27.38 -7.24
C ARG A 89 -10.23 25.97 -7.57
N LEU A 90 -10.21 25.04 -6.61
CA LEU A 90 -10.64 23.66 -6.85
C LEU A 90 -12.08 23.63 -7.38
N SER A 91 -12.29 22.85 -8.43
CA SER A 91 -13.57 22.77 -9.13
C SER A 91 -14.55 21.83 -8.44
N ALA A 92 -14.05 20.75 -7.84
CA ALA A 92 -14.82 19.77 -7.10
C ALA A 92 -13.94 18.91 -6.19
N ALA A 93 -14.58 18.17 -5.28
CA ALA A 93 -13.95 17.11 -4.52
C ALA A 93 -14.87 15.91 -4.32
N VAL A 94 -14.28 14.78 -3.93
CA VAL A 94 -14.96 13.63 -3.36
C VAL A 94 -14.41 13.40 -1.97
N TRP A 95 -15.31 13.41 -1.00
CA TRP A 95 -15.01 13.04 0.37
C TRP A 95 -15.17 11.54 0.56
N SER A 96 -14.14 10.91 1.13
CA SER A 96 -14.07 9.47 1.37
C SER A 96 -13.70 9.23 2.84
N PRO A 97 -14.69 9.20 3.76
CA PRO A 97 -14.44 9.00 5.19
C PRO A 97 -13.90 7.59 5.51
N GLY A 98 -14.20 6.60 4.65
CA GLY A 98 -13.71 5.22 4.82
C GLY A 98 -12.26 4.99 4.37
N ASP A 99 -11.62 5.98 3.75
CA ASP A 99 -10.22 5.88 3.33
C ASP A 99 -9.29 6.31 4.46
N HIS A 100 -8.58 5.35 5.03
CA HIS A 100 -7.67 5.56 6.15
C HIS A 100 -6.21 5.50 5.68
N GLN A 101 -5.30 5.92 6.54
CA GLN A 101 -3.87 5.82 6.30
C GLN A 101 -3.12 5.22 7.49
N VAL A 102 -1.90 4.75 7.22
CA VAL A 102 -0.92 4.34 8.22
C VAL A 102 0.43 4.98 7.89
N ASP A 103 1.35 5.01 8.85
CA ASP A 103 2.77 5.16 8.55
C ASP A 103 3.33 3.78 8.16
N ASN A 104 3.74 3.65 6.90
CA ASN A 104 4.23 2.39 6.37
C ASN A 104 5.58 1.95 6.97
N ARG A 105 6.44 2.89 7.39
CA ARG A 105 7.71 2.58 8.05
C ARG A 105 7.44 1.98 9.43
N ARG A 106 6.59 2.63 10.24
CA ARG A 106 6.16 2.11 11.55
C ARG A 106 5.39 0.80 11.45
N PHE A 107 4.56 0.64 10.42
CA PHE A 107 3.83 -0.60 10.17
C PHE A 107 4.78 -1.80 9.94
N VAL A 108 5.82 -1.63 9.12
CA VAL A 108 6.80 -2.69 8.85
C VAL A 108 7.63 -3.02 10.11
N GLU A 109 8.03 -2.02 10.89
CA GLU A 109 8.72 -2.22 12.16
C GLU A 109 7.87 -3.01 13.16
N ALA A 110 6.58 -2.67 13.28
CA ALA A 110 5.64 -3.39 14.13
C ALA A 110 5.47 -4.84 13.68
N LEU A 111 5.38 -5.09 12.37
CA LEU A 111 5.29 -6.45 11.82
C LEU A 111 6.55 -7.27 12.11
N ARG A 112 7.74 -6.68 11.94
CA ARG A 112 9.03 -7.33 12.27
C ARG A 112 9.07 -7.75 13.73
N ALA A 113 8.82 -6.81 14.64
CA ALA A 113 8.83 -7.09 16.07
C ALA A 113 7.80 -8.17 16.44
N SER A 114 6.63 -8.15 15.81
CA SER A 114 5.55 -9.12 15.99
C SER A 114 5.93 -10.53 15.50
N PHE A 115 6.66 -10.63 14.39
CA PHE A 115 7.18 -11.88 13.82
C PHE A 115 8.24 -12.53 14.73
N GLU A 116 9.23 -11.75 15.17
CA GLU A 116 10.33 -12.24 16.02
C GLU A 116 9.81 -12.71 17.40
N GLN A 117 8.87 -11.97 18.00
CA GLN A 117 8.24 -12.36 19.28
C GLN A 117 7.46 -13.66 19.20
N ARG A 118 7.03 -14.06 18.01
CA ARG A 118 6.33 -15.33 17.75
C ARG A 118 7.29 -16.47 17.39
N GLY A 119 8.60 -16.25 17.55
CA GLY A 119 9.64 -17.24 17.26
C GLY A 119 10.03 -17.30 15.79
N GLY A 120 9.61 -16.33 14.98
CA GLY A 120 10.09 -16.19 13.61
C GLY A 120 11.58 -15.85 13.56
N THR A 121 12.31 -16.45 12.62
CA THR A 121 13.72 -16.18 12.39
C THR A 121 13.89 -15.30 11.17
N LEU A 122 14.52 -14.14 11.34
CA LEU A 122 14.85 -13.25 10.25
C LEU A 122 16.36 -13.31 9.96
N ARG A 123 16.71 -13.81 8.77
CA ARG A 123 18.10 -13.84 8.27
C ARG A 123 18.32 -12.68 7.32
N GLU A 124 18.88 -11.58 7.82
CA GLU A 124 19.23 -10.42 7.01
C GLU A 124 20.55 -10.64 6.24
N SER A 125 20.82 -9.77 5.27
CA SER A 125 22.02 -9.86 4.41
C SER A 125 22.21 -11.24 3.76
N THR A 126 21.10 -11.90 3.40
CA THR A 126 21.09 -13.22 2.77
C THR A 126 20.34 -13.12 1.44
N THR A 127 21.06 -12.91 0.34
CA THR A 127 20.46 -12.77 -1.00
C THR A 127 20.15 -14.14 -1.57
N VAL A 128 18.89 -14.38 -1.97
CA VAL A 128 18.50 -15.59 -2.70
C VAL A 128 18.68 -15.36 -4.19
N ARG A 129 19.46 -16.22 -4.84
CA ARG A 129 19.68 -16.18 -6.29
C ARG A 129 18.66 -17.00 -7.06
N GLU A 130 18.27 -18.15 -6.51
CA GLU A 130 17.50 -19.17 -7.24
C GLU A 130 16.59 -19.95 -6.29
N VAL A 131 15.40 -20.30 -6.77
CA VAL A 131 14.51 -21.28 -6.14
C VAL A 131 14.63 -22.63 -6.86
N LEU A 132 14.43 -23.72 -6.14
CA LEU A 132 14.45 -25.08 -6.66
C LEU A 132 13.06 -25.72 -6.39
N PRO A 133 12.16 -25.73 -7.39
CA PRO A 133 10.84 -26.35 -7.25
C PRO A 133 10.92 -27.86 -6.99
N ASP A 134 10.13 -28.35 -6.05
CA ASP A 134 9.93 -29.77 -5.73
C ASP A 134 8.62 -29.93 -4.94
N GLU A 135 7.90 -31.02 -5.13
CA GLU A 135 6.60 -31.26 -4.44
C GLU A 135 6.76 -31.57 -2.95
N THR A 136 7.92 -32.09 -2.54
CA THR A 136 8.15 -32.61 -1.19
C THR A 136 9.18 -31.82 -0.42
N ARG A 137 10.17 -31.25 -1.11
CA ARG A 137 11.31 -30.59 -0.50
C ARG A 137 11.87 -29.48 -1.39
N PRO A 138 11.07 -28.44 -1.68
CA PRO A 138 11.56 -27.27 -2.38
C PRO A 138 12.73 -26.63 -1.62
N ALA A 139 13.53 -25.84 -2.33
CA ALA A 139 14.70 -25.18 -1.73
C ALA A 139 14.97 -23.82 -2.34
N VAL A 140 15.86 -23.07 -1.71
CA VAL A 140 16.49 -21.87 -2.27
C VAL A 140 18.01 -21.99 -2.22
N ILE A 141 18.68 -21.33 -3.17
CA ILE A 141 20.14 -21.18 -3.21
C ILE A 141 20.48 -19.72 -2.99
N THR A 142 21.31 -19.43 -1.99
CA THR A 142 21.80 -18.05 -1.75
C THR A 142 22.90 -17.69 -2.74
N GLU A 143 23.23 -16.40 -2.86
CA GLU A 143 24.37 -15.95 -3.67
C GLU A 143 25.71 -16.53 -3.17
N GLU A 144 25.82 -16.81 -1.88
CA GLU A 144 26.98 -17.48 -1.24
C GLU A 144 27.01 -19.00 -1.50
N GLY A 145 26.00 -19.53 -2.18
CA GLY A 145 25.89 -20.95 -2.55
C GLY A 145 25.32 -21.86 -1.45
N GLU A 146 24.77 -21.30 -0.37
CA GLU A 146 24.08 -22.08 0.66
C GLU A 146 22.76 -22.62 0.10
N ARG A 147 22.49 -23.92 0.33
CA ARG A 147 21.21 -24.54 -0.01
C ARG A 147 20.34 -24.65 1.22
N LEU A 148 19.17 -24.01 1.18
CA LEU A 148 18.18 -24.04 2.25
C LEU A 148 16.95 -24.80 1.78
N GLN A 149 16.65 -25.92 2.43
CA GLN A 149 15.47 -26.74 2.16
C GLN A 149 14.33 -26.37 3.09
N ALA A 150 13.10 -26.45 2.59
CA ALA A 150 11.88 -26.23 3.37
C ALA A 150 10.77 -27.16 2.85
N ASP A 151 9.68 -27.28 3.63
CA ASP A 151 8.46 -27.95 3.15
C ASP A 151 7.70 -27.09 2.14
N THR A 152 7.93 -25.77 2.15
CA THR A 152 7.34 -24.79 1.23
C THR A 152 8.22 -23.56 1.12
N VAL A 153 8.26 -22.94 -0.07
CA VAL A 153 8.95 -21.66 -0.31
C VAL A 153 7.93 -20.63 -0.80
N VAL A 154 7.97 -19.42 -0.22
CA VAL A 154 7.16 -18.27 -0.67
C VAL A 154 8.08 -17.16 -1.17
N VAL A 155 7.92 -16.76 -2.43
CA VAL A 155 8.63 -15.63 -3.02
C VAL A 155 7.77 -14.37 -2.90
N ALA A 156 8.14 -13.50 -1.95
CA ALA A 156 7.52 -12.20 -1.71
C ALA A 156 8.51 -11.04 -2.00
N ALA A 157 9.40 -11.22 -2.98
CA ALA A 157 10.53 -10.33 -3.27
C ALA A 157 10.17 -9.04 -4.04
N GLY A 158 8.90 -8.63 -4.05
CA GLY A 158 8.44 -7.41 -4.71
C GLY A 158 8.94 -7.28 -6.15
N ALA A 159 9.53 -6.13 -6.48
CA ALA A 159 9.99 -5.84 -7.84
C ALA A 159 11.19 -6.69 -8.28
N TRP A 160 11.84 -7.39 -7.34
CA TRP A 160 12.96 -8.29 -7.60
C TRP A 160 12.51 -9.73 -7.88
N THR A 161 11.21 -10.05 -7.81
CA THR A 161 10.74 -11.43 -8.04
C THR A 161 11.20 -12.00 -9.39
N GLU A 162 11.18 -11.20 -10.46
CA GLU A 162 11.63 -11.63 -11.80
C GLU A 162 13.14 -11.94 -11.84
N LYS A 163 13.95 -11.36 -10.94
CA LYS A 163 15.40 -11.59 -10.87
C LYS A 163 15.78 -12.90 -10.18
N ILE A 164 14.85 -13.57 -9.51
CA ILE A 164 15.12 -14.85 -8.83
C ILE A 164 14.99 -15.97 -9.85
N GLY A 165 16.08 -16.70 -10.08
CA GLY A 165 16.13 -17.83 -11.01
C GLY A 165 15.32 -19.04 -10.55
N GLY A 166 15.12 -20.00 -11.45
CA GLY A 166 14.55 -21.31 -11.13
C GLY A 166 13.02 -21.42 -11.22
N LEU A 167 12.31 -20.30 -11.46
CA LEU A 167 10.87 -20.31 -11.71
C LEU A 167 10.51 -20.74 -13.15
N GLY A 168 11.44 -20.68 -14.10
CA GLY A 168 11.19 -21.04 -15.51
C GLY A 168 10.00 -20.26 -16.10
N ASP A 169 9.11 -20.95 -16.83
CA ASP A 169 7.89 -20.37 -17.41
C ASP A 169 6.90 -19.84 -16.36
N ALA A 170 7.09 -20.21 -15.08
CA ALA A 170 6.29 -19.69 -13.97
C ALA A 170 6.81 -18.36 -13.42
N ALA A 171 7.91 -17.82 -13.96
CA ALA A 171 8.40 -16.50 -13.60
C ALA A 171 7.35 -15.44 -13.96
N PRO A 172 6.82 -14.69 -12.96
CA PRO A 172 5.79 -13.72 -13.24
C PRO A 172 6.37 -12.48 -13.95
N PRO A 173 5.62 -11.83 -14.85
CA PRO A 173 6.04 -10.59 -15.48
C PRO A 173 5.85 -9.41 -14.50
N VAL A 174 6.75 -9.32 -13.51
CA VAL A 174 6.75 -8.27 -12.48
C VAL A 174 7.90 -7.31 -12.72
N ARG A 175 7.56 -6.11 -13.15
CA ARG A 175 8.53 -5.04 -13.42
C ARG A 175 8.54 -3.98 -12.32
N PRO A 176 9.67 -3.31 -12.07
CA PRO A 176 9.73 -2.16 -11.18
C PRO A 176 9.09 -0.92 -11.82
N VAL A 177 8.23 -0.24 -11.08
CA VAL A 177 7.82 1.15 -11.37
C VAL A 177 8.38 2.05 -10.28
N LYS A 178 9.31 2.92 -10.66
CA LYS A 178 9.90 3.89 -9.74
C LYS A 178 8.85 4.92 -9.34
N GLY A 179 8.84 5.27 -8.06
CA GLY A 179 8.04 6.37 -7.52
C GLY A 179 8.83 7.18 -6.53
N GLN A 180 8.98 8.46 -6.82
CA GLN A 180 9.66 9.43 -5.97
C GLN A 180 8.68 10.03 -4.96
N MET A 181 9.21 10.46 -3.82
CA MET A 181 8.48 10.99 -2.67
C MET A 181 9.26 12.17 -2.08
N ILE A 182 8.53 13.11 -1.47
CA ILE A 182 9.08 14.21 -0.68
C ILE A 182 8.48 14.15 0.72
N GLU A 183 9.28 14.42 1.74
CA GLU A 183 8.81 14.71 3.10
C GLU A 183 8.98 16.19 3.38
N LEU A 184 7.90 16.82 3.83
CA LEU A 184 7.89 18.16 4.39
C LEU A 184 7.63 18.09 5.88
N ARG A 185 8.04 19.13 6.61
CA ARG A 185 7.66 19.33 8.00
C ARG A 185 6.53 20.36 8.10
N ILE A 186 5.41 19.96 8.68
CA ILE A 186 4.29 20.84 9.02
C ILE A 186 4.73 21.80 10.12
N GLU A 187 4.55 23.11 9.87
CA GLU A 187 4.81 24.17 10.84
C GLU A 187 3.57 25.06 10.98
N ARG A 188 3.14 25.33 12.21
CA ARG A 188 1.98 26.19 12.46
C ARG A 188 2.24 27.60 11.88
N PRO A 189 1.22 28.26 11.29
CA PRO A 189 -0.20 27.90 11.36
C PRO A 189 -0.66 26.86 10.32
N PHE A 190 0.19 26.41 9.40
CA PHE A 190 -0.16 25.39 8.42
C PHE A 190 -0.55 24.08 9.11
N ALA A 191 -1.62 23.44 8.61
CA ALA A 191 -2.07 22.14 9.05
C ALA A 191 -2.78 21.42 7.90
N LEU A 192 -2.74 20.09 7.92
CA LEU A 192 -3.54 19.22 7.08
C LEU A 192 -3.99 18.08 7.98
N GLU A 193 -5.30 17.84 8.06
CA GLU A 193 -5.85 16.76 8.88
C GLU A 193 -6.09 15.50 8.04
N HIS A 194 -6.50 15.71 6.79
CA HIS A 194 -6.92 14.68 5.85
C HIS A 194 -5.85 14.37 4.81
N VAL A 195 -5.91 13.17 4.22
CA VAL A 195 -5.17 12.90 2.99
C VAL A 195 -5.82 13.68 1.86
N VAL A 196 -5.04 14.46 1.11
CA VAL A 196 -5.50 15.16 -0.10
C VAL A 196 -4.92 14.44 -1.31
N ARG A 197 -5.76 14.06 -2.28
CA ARG A 197 -5.33 13.44 -3.54
C ARG A 197 -5.75 14.32 -4.70
N GLY A 198 -4.79 15.03 -5.26
CA GLY A 198 -4.93 15.75 -6.53
C GLY A 198 -4.68 14.86 -7.75
N PRO A 199 -4.74 15.44 -8.94
CA PRO A 199 -4.45 14.74 -10.20
C PRO A 199 -2.99 14.25 -10.26
N ASP A 200 -2.04 15.12 -9.91
CA ASP A 200 -0.60 14.88 -10.12
C ASP A 200 0.16 14.52 -8.83
N ALA A 201 -0.40 14.83 -7.66
CA ALA A 201 0.19 14.50 -6.37
C ALA A 201 -0.87 14.19 -5.30
N TYR A 202 -0.46 13.48 -4.26
CA TYR A 202 -1.19 13.33 -3.00
C TYR A 202 -0.33 13.82 -1.84
N LEU A 203 -1.00 14.35 -0.83
CA LEU A 203 -0.42 14.85 0.41
C LEU A 203 -1.01 14.04 1.57
N ALA A 204 -0.14 13.41 2.37
CA ALA A 204 -0.55 12.54 3.47
C ALA A 204 0.08 13.03 4.80
N PRO A 205 -0.69 13.71 5.67
CA PRO A 205 -0.18 14.18 6.96
C PRO A 205 0.02 13.02 7.93
N LYS A 206 1.06 13.11 8.77
CA LYS A 206 1.40 12.17 9.83
C LYS A 206 1.31 12.82 11.20
N SER A 207 1.04 12.01 12.22
CA SER A 207 0.79 12.52 13.58
C SER A 207 2.04 13.11 14.25
N ASP A 208 3.23 12.84 13.70
CA ASP A 208 4.50 13.41 14.16
C ASP A 208 4.89 14.72 13.46
N GLY A 209 3.96 15.33 12.70
CA GLY A 209 4.17 16.61 12.04
C GLY A 209 4.86 16.51 10.67
N ARG A 210 5.05 15.30 10.14
CA ARG A 210 5.47 15.11 8.76
C ARG A 210 4.30 15.22 7.79
N LEU A 211 4.59 15.68 6.58
CA LEU A 211 3.67 15.67 5.44
C LEU A 211 4.36 14.96 4.29
N LEU A 212 3.81 13.84 3.84
CA LEU A 212 4.37 13.10 2.71
C LEU A 212 3.70 13.54 1.41
N ILE A 213 4.51 13.94 0.43
CA ILE A 213 4.05 14.22 -0.93
C ILE A 213 4.48 13.08 -1.83
N GLY A 214 3.52 12.50 -2.54
CA GLY A 214 3.77 11.41 -3.46
C GLY A 214 2.80 11.43 -4.63
N ALA A 215 3.03 10.67 -5.69
CA ALA A 215 4.30 10.07 -6.00
C ALA A 215 4.40 9.99 -7.52
N THR A 216 5.61 10.19 -8.05
CA THR A 216 5.85 9.97 -9.47
C THR A 216 5.60 8.50 -9.85
N SER A 217 5.51 8.23 -11.15
CA SER A 217 5.46 6.87 -11.70
C SER A 217 6.31 6.82 -12.96
N GLU A 218 7.44 6.13 -12.88
CA GLU A 218 8.50 6.17 -13.89
C GLU A 218 8.99 4.78 -14.29
N GLU A 219 9.18 4.58 -15.59
CA GLU A 219 9.70 3.35 -16.20
C GLU A 219 11.23 3.38 -16.30
N GLN A 220 11.91 3.34 -15.15
CA GLN A 220 13.38 3.48 -15.06
C GLN A 220 14.09 2.21 -14.57
N GLY A 221 13.44 1.05 -14.75
CA GLY A 221 13.98 -0.21 -14.24
C GLY A 221 14.19 -0.15 -12.72
N PHE A 222 15.38 -0.55 -12.26
CA PHE A 222 15.72 -0.58 -10.83
C PHE A 222 16.43 0.69 -10.34
N ASP A 223 16.45 1.76 -11.15
CA ASP A 223 16.98 3.04 -10.72
C ASP A 223 16.16 3.62 -9.57
N THR A 224 16.86 4.15 -8.56
CA THR A 224 16.25 4.77 -7.37
C THR A 224 16.81 6.15 -7.09
N ASP A 225 17.55 6.74 -8.04
CA ASP A 225 18.07 8.09 -7.89
C ASP A 225 16.92 9.10 -7.88
N VAL A 226 16.90 9.99 -6.89
CA VAL A 226 15.94 11.10 -6.88
C VAL A 226 16.38 12.15 -7.91
N THR A 227 15.45 12.64 -8.73
CA THR A 227 15.76 13.59 -9.82
C THR A 227 15.15 14.96 -9.54
N ALA A 228 15.84 16.01 -9.98
CA ALA A 228 15.34 17.38 -9.84
C ALA A 228 13.97 17.58 -10.53
N GLY A 229 13.75 16.93 -11.67
CA GLY A 229 12.46 16.94 -12.37
C GLY A 229 11.35 16.27 -11.56
N GLY A 230 11.59 15.08 -11.01
CA GLY A 230 10.58 14.40 -10.19
C GLY A 230 10.25 15.15 -8.90
N LEU A 231 11.24 15.84 -8.31
CA LEU A 231 10.98 16.74 -7.18
C LEU A 231 10.14 17.96 -7.59
N TYR A 232 10.46 18.58 -8.72
CA TYR A 232 9.71 19.70 -9.27
C TYR A 232 8.25 19.32 -9.53
N ASP A 233 8.01 18.22 -10.27
CA ASP A 233 6.66 17.75 -10.63
C ASP A 233 5.81 17.48 -9.38
N LEU A 234 6.40 16.88 -8.33
CA LEU A 234 5.70 16.63 -7.07
C LEU A 234 5.36 17.91 -6.31
N LEU A 235 6.29 18.86 -6.25
CA LEU A 235 6.06 20.15 -5.59
C LEU A 235 5.03 20.97 -6.34
N GLU A 236 5.09 20.99 -7.68
CA GLU A 236 4.12 21.66 -8.54
C GLU A 236 2.72 21.06 -8.34
N GLY A 237 2.56 19.75 -8.55
CA GLY A 237 1.26 19.09 -8.40
C GLY A 237 0.67 19.19 -6.99
N ALA A 238 1.51 19.19 -5.95
CA ALA A 238 1.05 19.39 -4.58
C ALA A 238 0.68 20.86 -4.29
N TRP A 239 1.43 21.83 -4.83
CA TRP A 239 1.16 23.25 -4.66
C TRP A 239 -0.13 23.67 -5.37
N GLU A 240 -0.42 23.08 -6.54
CA GLU A 240 -1.65 23.30 -7.28
C GLU A 240 -2.89 23.03 -6.40
N VAL A 241 -2.86 22.02 -5.53
CA VAL A 241 -4.00 21.65 -4.67
C VAL A 241 -3.92 22.18 -3.24
N VAL A 242 -2.72 22.39 -2.68
CA VAL A 242 -2.49 22.91 -1.33
C VAL A 242 -1.36 23.96 -1.39
N PRO A 243 -1.66 25.23 -1.71
CA PRO A 243 -0.63 26.25 -1.94
C PRO A 243 0.23 26.55 -0.70
N GLY A 244 -0.31 26.30 0.50
CA GLY A 244 0.37 26.53 1.77
C GLY A 244 1.64 25.69 1.99
N ILE A 245 1.89 24.68 1.16
CA ILE A 245 3.13 23.89 1.24
C ILE A 245 4.39 24.69 0.84
N TYR A 246 4.22 25.83 0.17
CA TYR A 246 5.32 26.61 -0.42
C TYR A 246 6.39 27.02 0.61
N ASP A 247 5.96 27.32 1.84
CA ASP A 247 6.85 27.78 2.92
C ASP A 247 7.35 26.63 3.82
N LEU A 248 6.94 25.38 3.55
CA LEU A 248 7.28 24.26 4.41
C LEU A 248 8.71 23.74 4.13
N PRO A 249 9.50 23.47 5.17
CA PRO A 249 10.83 22.88 5.00
C PRO A 249 10.74 21.46 4.44
N VAL A 250 11.51 21.20 3.38
CA VAL A 250 11.80 19.84 2.90
C VAL A 250 12.75 19.16 3.87
N THR A 251 12.38 17.97 4.37
CA THR A 251 13.19 17.21 5.34
C THR A 251 13.78 15.93 4.78
N ASP A 252 13.15 15.33 3.78
CA ASP A 252 13.63 14.09 3.16
C ASP A 252 13.10 13.96 1.73
N SER A 253 13.76 13.13 0.92
CA SER A 253 13.30 12.71 -0.40
C SER A 253 13.86 11.34 -0.75
N TRP A 254 13.04 10.47 -1.31
CA TRP A 254 13.46 9.12 -1.69
C TRP A 254 12.69 8.60 -2.89
N ALA A 255 13.18 7.51 -3.49
CA ALA A 255 12.45 6.74 -4.49
C ALA A 255 12.26 5.29 -4.02
N GLY A 256 11.14 4.69 -4.40
CA GLY A 256 10.86 3.27 -4.18
C GLY A 256 10.40 2.59 -5.47
N LEU A 257 10.53 1.26 -5.52
CA LEU A 257 10.16 0.44 -6.68
C LEU A 257 8.87 -0.33 -6.39
N ARG A 258 7.79 0.00 -7.09
CA ARG A 258 6.52 -0.71 -7.00
C ARG A 258 6.56 -1.96 -7.89
N PRO A 259 6.18 -3.14 -7.38
CA PRO A 259 6.10 -4.36 -8.19
C PRO A 259 4.85 -4.34 -9.07
N ALA A 260 4.98 -4.00 -10.34
CA ALA A 260 3.86 -3.96 -11.28
C ALA A 260 3.80 -5.27 -12.08
N SER A 261 2.68 -6.00 -11.96
CA SER A 261 2.32 -7.05 -12.91
C SER A 261 1.70 -6.46 -14.18
N ARG A 262 1.55 -7.26 -15.24
CA ARG A 262 0.97 -6.84 -16.54
C ARG A 262 -0.42 -6.19 -16.42
N ASP A 263 -1.26 -6.68 -15.51
CA ASP A 263 -2.62 -6.18 -15.29
C ASP A 263 -2.74 -5.32 -14.01
N HIS A 264 -1.61 -4.99 -13.39
CA HIS A 264 -1.51 -4.29 -12.10
C HIS A 264 -2.25 -4.98 -10.94
N LYS A 265 -2.57 -6.28 -11.06
CA LYS A 265 -3.15 -7.09 -9.99
C LYS A 265 -2.07 -7.94 -9.30
N PRO A 266 -2.19 -8.21 -7.99
CA PRO A 266 -1.30 -9.13 -7.29
C PRO A 266 -1.17 -10.51 -7.96
N LEU A 267 -0.07 -11.18 -7.67
CA LEU A 267 0.24 -12.56 -8.06
C LEU A 267 0.36 -13.37 -6.77
N LEU A 268 -0.68 -14.17 -6.48
CA LEU A 268 -0.91 -14.83 -5.20
C LEU A 268 -1.19 -16.31 -5.41
N GLY A 269 -0.40 -17.18 -4.79
CA GLY A 269 -0.61 -18.63 -4.79
C GLY A 269 0.53 -19.42 -5.41
N GLN A 270 0.29 -20.71 -5.69
CA GLN A 270 1.33 -21.61 -6.19
C GLN A 270 1.71 -21.26 -7.63
N ALA A 271 3.01 -21.14 -7.90
CA ALA A 271 3.56 -20.91 -9.22
C ALA A 271 4.30 -22.13 -9.77
N ALA A 272 4.94 -22.92 -8.90
CA ALA A 272 5.63 -24.15 -9.26
C ALA A 272 5.49 -25.17 -8.10
N PRO A 273 5.86 -26.46 -8.28
CA PRO A 273 5.91 -27.46 -7.21
C PRO A 273 6.59 -26.92 -5.94
N GLY A 274 5.85 -26.82 -4.83
CA GLY A 274 6.35 -26.29 -3.55
C GLY A 274 6.73 -24.80 -3.51
N ILE A 275 6.57 -24.04 -4.61
CA ILE A 275 6.90 -22.60 -4.69
C ILE A 275 5.64 -21.75 -4.88
N PHE A 276 5.44 -20.80 -3.96
CA PHE A 276 4.32 -19.86 -3.96
C PHE A 276 4.81 -18.42 -4.19
N LEU A 277 3.95 -17.58 -4.76
CA LEU A 277 4.21 -16.15 -4.95
C LEU A 277 3.27 -15.30 -4.10
N ALA A 278 3.78 -14.17 -3.63
CA ALA A 278 3.01 -13.07 -3.06
C ALA A 278 3.63 -11.72 -3.47
N THR A 279 3.44 -11.32 -4.73
CA THR A 279 4.05 -10.12 -5.32
C THR A 279 3.06 -9.36 -6.23
N GLY A 280 3.52 -8.32 -6.93
CA GLY A 280 2.74 -7.64 -7.97
C GLY A 280 1.68 -6.66 -7.45
N GLN A 281 1.77 -6.23 -6.19
CA GLN A 281 0.77 -5.37 -5.55
C GLN A 281 0.80 -3.90 -6.03
N PHE A 282 1.72 -3.54 -6.92
CA PHE A 282 1.91 -2.20 -7.47
C PHE A 282 1.80 -1.09 -6.42
N ARG A 283 0.75 -0.27 -6.47
CA ARG A 283 0.51 0.87 -5.57
C ARG A 283 -0.38 0.56 -4.36
N HIS A 284 -0.79 -0.70 -4.18
CA HIS A 284 -1.77 -1.11 -3.17
C HIS A 284 -1.21 -2.08 -2.14
N GLY A 285 0.12 -2.28 -2.08
CA GLY A 285 0.75 -3.25 -1.19
C GLY A 285 0.40 -3.08 0.30
N VAL A 286 0.49 -1.85 0.84
CA VAL A 286 0.15 -1.58 2.25
C VAL A 286 -1.32 -1.91 2.54
N LEU A 287 -2.23 -1.38 1.70
CA LEU A 287 -3.67 -1.60 1.83
C LEU A 287 -4.05 -3.10 1.77
N LEU A 288 -3.44 -3.85 0.85
CA LEU A 288 -3.77 -5.25 0.60
C LEU A 288 -3.06 -6.22 1.54
N THR A 289 -2.07 -5.78 2.33
CA THR A 289 -1.28 -6.65 3.22
C THR A 289 -2.15 -7.52 4.14
N PRO A 290 -3.18 -6.98 4.84
CA PRO A 290 -4.05 -7.77 5.72
C PRO A 290 -4.70 -8.97 5.03
N VAL A 291 -5.34 -8.74 3.88
CA VAL A 291 -6.10 -9.78 3.19
C VAL A 291 -5.17 -10.78 2.49
N ILE A 292 -4.07 -10.31 1.91
CA ILE A 292 -3.05 -11.18 1.31
C ILE A 292 -2.45 -12.11 2.36
N ALA A 293 -2.08 -11.57 3.53
CA ALA A 293 -1.49 -12.39 4.60
C ALA A 293 -2.46 -13.47 5.07
N GLN A 294 -3.74 -13.15 5.25
CA GLN A 294 -4.76 -14.12 5.64
C GLN A 294 -4.96 -15.23 4.60
N GLU A 295 -5.13 -14.87 3.33
CA GLU A 295 -5.34 -15.85 2.25
C GLU A 295 -4.12 -16.71 2.00
N MET A 296 -2.91 -16.12 1.99
CA MET A 296 -1.68 -16.88 1.83
C MET A 296 -1.44 -17.81 3.02
N ALA A 297 -1.66 -17.35 4.26
CA ALA A 297 -1.52 -18.22 5.43
C ALA A 297 -2.49 -19.40 5.37
N ARG A 298 -3.75 -19.17 4.99
CA ARG A 298 -4.73 -20.25 4.85
C ARG A 298 -4.36 -21.23 3.74
N LEU A 299 -3.92 -20.72 2.58
CA LEU A 299 -3.45 -21.57 1.49
C LEU A 299 -2.28 -22.46 1.92
N LEU A 300 -1.33 -21.90 2.66
CA LEU A 300 -0.12 -22.61 3.08
C LEU A 300 -0.36 -23.60 4.23
N LEU A 301 -1.26 -23.27 5.17
CA LEU A 301 -1.51 -24.09 6.36
C LEU A 301 -2.60 -25.13 6.14
N GLU A 302 -3.62 -24.80 5.36
CA GLU A 302 -4.83 -25.61 5.19
C GLU A 302 -4.98 -26.17 3.77
N GLY A 303 -4.15 -25.71 2.81
CA GLY A 303 -4.27 -26.11 1.41
C GLY A 303 -5.50 -25.51 0.71
N THR A 304 -6.13 -24.49 1.29
CA THR A 304 -7.36 -23.88 0.74
C THR A 304 -7.21 -22.37 0.55
N ALA A 305 -7.79 -21.84 -0.52
CA ALA A 305 -7.88 -20.41 -0.81
C ALA A 305 -9.33 -20.01 -1.12
N SER A 306 -9.62 -18.71 -1.13
CA SER A 306 -10.98 -18.21 -1.31
C SER A 306 -11.23 -18.16 -2.80
N ASP A 307 -12.46 -18.37 -3.25
CA ASP A 307 -12.75 -18.37 -4.68
C ASP A 307 -12.38 -17.03 -5.35
N TRP A 308 -12.48 -15.92 -4.62
CA TRP A 308 -12.10 -14.60 -5.11
C TRP A 308 -10.58 -14.44 -5.33
N LEU A 309 -9.74 -15.36 -4.83
CA LEU A 309 -8.30 -15.34 -5.05
C LEU A 309 -7.93 -15.85 -6.46
N ALA A 310 -8.80 -16.62 -7.12
CA ALA A 310 -8.51 -17.24 -8.41
C ALA A 310 -8.05 -16.26 -9.51
N PRO A 311 -8.64 -15.04 -9.65
CA PRO A 311 -8.16 -14.03 -10.61
C PRO A 311 -6.74 -13.50 -10.34
N PHE A 312 -6.15 -13.81 -9.18
CA PHE A 312 -4.80 -13.39 -8.78
C PHE A 312 -3.77 -14.51 -8.90
N ALA A 313 -4.15 -15.69 -9.40
CA ALA A 313 -3.22 -16.81 -9.54
C ALA A 313 -2.01 -16.46 -10.43
N PRO A 314 -0.80 -16.96 -10.13
CA PRO A 314 0.42 -16.71 -10.91
C PRO A 314 0.32 -17.11 -12.39
N HIS A 315 -0.34 -18.23 -12.66
CA HIS A 315 -0.43 -18.84 -13.99
C HIS A 315 -1.46 -18.16 -14.92
N ARG A 316 -2.13 -17.08 -14.49
CA ARG A 316 -3.14 -16.40 -15.31
C ARG A 316 -2.59 -15.75 -16.59
N PHE A 317 -1.26 -15.65 -16.68
CA PHE A 317 -0.57 -15.14 -17.88
C PHE A 317 0.03 -16.24 -18.76
N SER A 318 -0.04 -17.51 -18.33
CA SER A 318 0.44 -18.64 -19.12
C SER A 318 -0.42 -18.82 -20.38
N GLY A 319 0.22 -18.89 -21.55
CA GLY A 319 -0.47 -19.07 -22.84
C GLY A 319 -0.86 -17.78 -23.58
N ILE A 320 -0.45 -16.61 -23.09
CA ILE A 320 -0.55 -15.35 -23.83
C ILE A 320 0.77 -15.16 -24.59
N GLU A 321 0.79 -15.42 -25.90
CA GLU A 321 1.94 -15.12 -26.77
C GLU A 321 2.34 -13.65 -26.65
N MET A 322 3.65 -13.37 -26.64
CA MET A 322 4.22 -12.02 -26.59
C MET A 322 3.98 -11.24 -27.88
#